data_AF-A0A7I7SFJ9-F1
#
_entry.id   AF-A0A7I7SFJ9-F1
#
_cell.length_a   1.000
_cell.length_b   1.000
_cell.length_c   1.000
_cell.angle_alpha   90.00
_cell.angle_beta   90.00
_cell.angle_gamma   90.00
#
_symmetry.space_group_name_H-M   'P 1'
#
loop_
_entity.id
_entity.type
_entity.pdbx_description
1 polymer ?
#
loop_
_entity_poly.entity_id
_entity_poly.type
_entity_poly.pdbx_seq_one_letter_code
_entity_poly.pdbx_strand_id
1 'polypeptide(L)'
;MAFVARQQPRLRWAAGNRDDGSTVVATDLASGWIPPHVTVPTVLRLLSPERRRGSVMDLLGPVDIAVQIAPGDPLPAVEDDDQRQPARLAHCAIAAPDLGWDLIQATQWRDGLPRLAHTLVKATCSRTGVLESEIALLREYLSEISTQVLAGYPDGIDPTALANWQLLAAIESFVAADPGVATYHLGWFTALTAQTAFRSR
;
A
#
# COMPACT_ATOMS: atom_id res chain seq x y z
N MET A 1 -5.13 -3.97 -16.11
CA MET A 1 -4.92 -2.59 -15.58
C MET A 1 -6.23 -1.89 -15.21
N ALA A 2 -7.25 -1.82 -16.08
CA ALA A 2 -8.50 -1.09 -15.80
C ALA A 2 -9.24 -1.53 -14.52
N PHE A 3 -9.19 -2.82 -14.16
CA PHE A 3 -9.71 -3.33 -12.88
C PHE A 3 -9.13 -2.61 -11.64
N VAL A 4 -7.82 -2.34 -11.65
CA VAL A 4 -7.10 -1.66 -10.55
C VAL A 4 -7.42 -0.17 -10.58
N ALA A 5 -7.37 0.46 -11.76
CA ALA A 5 -7.62 1.89 -11.92
C ALA A 5 -9.06 2.31 -11.54
N ARG A 6 -10.07 1.44 -11.76
CA ARG A 6 -11.45 1.71 -11.35
C ARG A 6 -11.65 1.81 -9.85
N GLN A 7 -10.88 1.03 -9.07
CA GLN A 7 -10.97 1.04 -7.61
C GLN A 7 -10.41 2.34 -7.03
N GLN A 8 -9.45 2.96 -7.71
CA GLN A 8 -8.90 4.25 -7.32
C GLN A 8 -8.56 5.12 -8.55
N PRO A 9 -9.57 5.81 -9.12
CA PRO A 9 -9.42 6.56 -10.36
C PRO A 9 -8.71 7.91 -10.18
N ARG A 10 -8.44 8.34 -8.94
CA ARG A 10 -7.74 9.58 -8.65
C ARG A 10 -6.22 9.48 -8.80
N LEU A 11 -5.69 8.26 -8.97
CA LEU A 11 -4.27 8.00 -9.11
C LEU A 11 -3.89 7.76 -10.56
N ARG A 12 -2.65 8.09 -10.92
CA ARG A 12 -2.03 7.57 -12.13
C ARG A 12 -1.62 6.12 -11.91
N TRP A 13 -1.91 5.31 -12.91
CA TRP A 13 -1.59 3.89 -12.96
C TRP A 13 -0.78 3.61 -14.21
N ALA A 14 0.18 2.70 -14.11
CA ALA A 14 0.83 2.12 -15.27
C ALA A 14 0.95 0.61 -15.12
N ALA A 15 0.97 -0.07 -16.25
CA ALA A 15 1.30 -1.49 -16.33
C ALA A 15 2.18 -1.75 -17.54
N GLY A 16 3.08 -2.72 -17.43
CA GLY A 16 3.96 -3.09 -18.54
C GLY A 16 4.41 -4.54 -18.46
N ASN A 17 4.64 -5.14 -19.64
CA ASN A 17 5.14 -6.50 -19.77
C ASN A 17 6.65 -6.51 -19.69
N ARG A 18 7.21 -7.42 -18.89
CA ARG A 18 8.63 -7.69 -18.79
C ARG A 18 9.03 -8.84 -19.69
N ASP A 19 10.31 -8.90 -20.01
CA ASP A 19 10.95 -9.94 -20.83
C ASP A 19 10.74 -11.35 -20.28
N ASP A 20 10.50 -11.49 -18.96
CA ASP A 20 10.19 -12.76 -18.30
C ASP A 20 8.73 -13.22 -18.47
N GLY A 21 7.94 -12.49 -19.25
CA GLY A 21 6.53 -12.75 -19.52
C GLY A 21 5.58 -12.28 -18.41
N SER A 22 6.09 -11.64 -17.35
CA SER A 22 5.24 -11.09 -16.28
C SER A 22 4.78 -9.67 -16.59
N THR A 23 3.59 -9.29 -16.10
CA THR A 23 3.09 -7.92 -16.19
C THR A 23 3.24 -7.24 -14.83
N VAL A 24 4.00 -6.14 -14.77
CA VAL A 24 4.11 -5.30 -13.56
C VAL A 24 3.03 -4.22 -13.58
N VAL A 25 2.50 -3.86 -12.40
CA VAL A 25 1.61 -2.71 -12.21
C VAL A 25 2.17 -1.77 -11.14
N ALA A 26 2.02 -0.47 -11.36
CA ALA A 26 2.48 0.56 -10.44
C ALA A 26 1.53 1.76 -10.41
N THR A 27 1.56 2.48 -9.29
CA THR A 27 1.09 3.85 -9.18
C THR A 27 2.23 4.71 -8.64
N ASP A 28 2.27 5.97 -9.06
CA ASP A 28 3.26 6.94 -8.60
C ASP A 28 2.91 7.57 -7.24
N LEU A 29 1.78 7.18 -6.61
CA LEU A 29 1.37 7.65 -5.27
C LEU A 29 2.51 7.61 -4.26
N ALA A 30 3.23 6.49 -4.21
CA ALA A 30 4.36 6.31 -3.30
C ALA A 30 5.35 5.27 -3.84
N SER A 31 6.07 5.64 -4.91
CA SER A 31 7.16 4.83 -5.51
C SER A 31 6.76 3.42 -5.99
N GLY A 32 5.46 3.13 -6.17
CA GLY A 32 4.94 1.81 -6.53
C GLY A 32 4.09 1.12 -5.46
N TRP A 33 3.94 1.72 -4.28
CA TRP A 33 3.05 1.20 -3.25
C TRP A 33 1.59 1.18 -3.71
N ILE A 34 0.90 0.07 -3.47
CA ILE A 34 -0.53 -0.10 -3.75
C ILE A 34 -1.34 0.12 -2.47
N PRO A 35 -2.32 1.06 -2.46
CA PRO A 35 -3.19 1.31 -1.31
C PRO A 35 -4.01 0.09 -0.89
N PRO A 36 -4.35 -0.05 0.41
CA PRO A 36 -4.98 -1.26 0.96
C PRO A 36 -6.39 -1.56 0.40
N HIS A 37 -7.11 -0.54 -0.07
CA HIS A 37 -8.43 -0.72 -0.67
C HIS A 37 -8.38 -1.20 -2.13
N VAL A 38 -7.18 -1.19 -2.74
CA VAL A 38 -7.00 -1.60 -4.14
C VAL A 38 -6.63 -3.07 -4.17
N THR A 39 -7.52 -3.87 -4.73
CA THR A 39 -7.28 -5.29 -4.95
C THR A 39 -6.57 -5.51 -6.29
N VAL A 40 -5.59 -6.40 -6.30
CA VAL A 40 -4.70 -6.62 -7.44
C VAL A 40 -4.80 -8.08 -7.90
N PRO A 41 -5.08 -8.38 -9.17
CA PRO A 41 -5.05 -9.75 -9.69
C PRO A 41 -3.69 -10.44 -9.51
N THR A 42 -3.66 -11.75 -9.17
CA THR A 42 -2.41 -12.51 -8.93
C THR A 42 -1.48 -12.53 -10.14
N VAL A 43 -2.05 -12.37 -11.34
CA VAL A 43 -1.28 -12.35 -12.59
C VAL A 43 -0.36 -11.13 -12.70
N LEU A 44 -0.66 -10.07 -11.95
CA LEU A 44 0.15 -8.86 -11.93
C LEU A 44 1.25 -8.97 -10.86
N ARG A 45 2.43 -8.49 -11.21
CA ARG A 45 3.56 -8.31 -10.29
C ARG A 45 3.53 -6.90 -9.70
N LEU A 46 3.86 -6.83 -8.42
CA LEU A 46 4.08 -5.56 -7.73
C LEU A 46 5.56 -5.26 -7.63
N LEU A 47 5.88 -3.98 -7.54
CA LEU A 47 7.24 -3.55 -7.23
C LEU A 47 7.57 -3.91 -5.77
N SER A 48 8.80 -4.37 -5.54
CA SER A 48 9.32 -4.55 -4.18
C SER A 48 9.43 -3.18 -3.47
N PRO A 49 9.23 -3.13 -2.14
CA PRO A 49 9.37 -1.91 -1.37
C PRO A 49 10.75 -1.29 -1.54
N GLU A 50 10.79 -0.12 -2.16
CA GLU A 50 12.02 0.61 -2.42
C GLU A 50 11.69 2.05 -2.79
N ARG A 51 12.64 2.97 -2.53
CA ARG A 51 12.55 4.31 -3.09
C ARG A 51 12.72 4.27 -4.59
N ARG A 52 11.80 4.87 -5.32
CA ARG A 52 11.97 5.17 -6.74
C ARG A 52 11.63 6.64 -7.00
N ARG A 53 12.11 7.18 -8.10
CA ARG A 53 11.82 8.54 -8.56
C ARG A 53 11.43 8.47 -10.03
N GLY A 54 10.74 9.50 -10.49
CA GLY A 54 10.30 9.62 -11.87
C GLY A 54 8.78 9.52 -11.97
N SER A 55 8.31 9.53 -13.21
CA SER A 55 6.93 9.28 -13.58
C SER A 55 6.50 7.85 -13.25
N VAL A 56 5.19 7.61 -13.30
CA VAL A 56 4.63 6.26 -13.13
C VAL A 56 5.19 5.25 -14.14
N MET A 57 5.59 5.71 -15.34
CA MET A 57 6.22 4.86 -16.37
C MET A 57 7.67 4.51 -16.00
N ASP A 58 8.41 5.47 -15.43
CA ASP A 58 9.79 5.23 -14.98
C ASP A 58 9.84 4.16 -13.87
N LEU A 59 8.77 4.02 -13.07
CA LEU A 59 8.67 3.01 -12.02
C LEU A 59 8.63 1.57 -12.56
N LEU A 60 8.15 1.35 -13.78
CA LEU A 60 8.02 0.00 -14.34
C LEU A 60 9.41 -0.64 -14.60
N GLY A 61 10.43 0.19 -14.84
CA GLY A 61 11.74 -0.23 -15.31
C GLY A 61 11.69 -0.67 -16.78
N PRO A 62 12.62 -1.54 -17.22
CA PRO A 62 12.60 -2.10 -18.57
C PRO A 62 11.34 -2.95 -18.80
N VAL A 63 10.57 -2.60 -19.82
CA VAL A 63 9.33 -3.27 -20.25
C VAL A 63 9.20 -3.15 -21.78
N ASP A 64 8.66 -4.19 -22.42
CA ASP A 64 8.49 -4.24 -23.87
C ASP A 64 7.33 -3.34 -24.35
N ILE A 65 6.20 -3.47 -23.66
CA ILE A 65 4.97 -2.73 -23.93
C ILE A 65 4.43 -2.25 -22.61
N ALA A 66 4.13 -0.96 -22.53
CA ALA A 66 3.56 -0.35 -21.36
C ALA A 66 2.40 0.59 -21.69
N VAL A 67 1.53 0.75 -20.73
CA VAL A 67 0.34 1.58 -20.82
C VAL A 67 0.18 2.35 -19.51
N GLN A 68 -0.30 3.58 -19.63
CA GLN A 68 -0.62 4.46 -18.51
C GLN A 68 -2.11 4.83 -18.56
N ILE A 69 -2.70 5.00 -17.38
CA ILE A 69 -4.00 5.65 -17.17
C ILE A 69 -3.75 6.85 -16.23
N ALA A 70 -4.10 8.04 -16.67
CA ALA A 70 -4.14 9.23 -15.84
C ALA A 70 -5.53 9.45 -15.20
N PRO A 71 -5.61 10.23 -14.10
CA PRO A 71 -6.89 10.62 -13.53
C PRO A 71 -7.79 11.30 -14.56
N GLY A 72 -9.02 10.80 -14.71
CA GLY A 72 -10.00 11.30 -15.68
C GLY A 72 -9.96 10.62 -17.05
N ASP A 73 -8.95 9.79 -17.34
CA ASP A 73 -8.92 9.03 -18.60
C ASP A 73 -10.07 8.01 -18.66
N PRO A 74 -10.66 7.79 -19.85
CA PRO A 74 -11.68 6.76 -20.03
C PRO A 74 -11.09 5.38 -19.77
N LEU A 75 -11.77 4.60 -18.93
CA LEU A 75 -11.36 3.25 -18.57
C LEU A 75 -12.01 2.24 -19.52
N PRO A 76 -11.24 1.33 -20.17
CA PRO A 76 -11.82 0.31 -21.03
C PRO A 76 -12.75 -0.61 -20.23
N ALA A 77 -13.69 -1.26 -20.92
CA ALA A 77 -14.52 -2.29 -20.34
C ALA A 77 -13.64 -3.40 -19.73
N VAL A 78 -14.05 -3.93 -18.58
CA VAL A 78 -13.41 -5.11 -17.98
C VAL A 78 -14.42 -6.23 -18.18
N GLU A 79 -14.05 -7.25 -18.96
CA GLU A 79 -14.89 -8.43 -19.14
C GLU A 79 -15.03 -9.16 -17.80
N ASP A 80 -16.21 -9.69 -17.49
CA ASP A 80 -16.51 -10.34 -16.19
C ASP A 80 -15.60 -11.55 -15.90
N ASP A 81 -14.98 -12.13 -16.92
CA ASP A 81 -14.11 -13.32 -16.80
C ASP A 81 -12.79 -13.05 -16.06
N ASP A 82 -12.26 -11.83 -16.15
CA ASP A 82 -11.04 -11.38 -15.46
C ASP A 82 -11.26 -11.13 -13.95
N GLN A 83 -12.51 -11.17 -13.48
CA GLN A 83 -12.89 -10.88 -12.08
C GLN A 83 -12.98 -12.12 -11.19
N ARG A 84 -12.64 -13.32 -11.69
CA ARG A 84 -12.99 -14.59 -11.01
C ARG A 84 -12.43 -14.78 -9.60
N GLN A 85 -11.45 -14.01 -9.15
CA GLN A 85 -11.24 -13.69 -7.75
C GLN A 85 -10.15 -12.62 -7.62
N PRO A 86 -10.40 -11.50 -6.94
CA PRO A 86 -9.41 -10.47 -6.81
C PRO A 86 -8.37 -10.92 -5.77
N ALA A 87 -7.09 -10.88 -6.13
CA ALA A 87 -6.04 -11.44 -5.29
C ALA A 87 -5.51 -10.42 -4.28
N ARG A 88 -5.00 -10.93 -3.16
CA ARG A 88 -4.43 -10.11 -2.09
C ARG A 88 -2.94 -9.89 -2.33
N LEU A 89 -2.47 -8.73 -1.85
CA LEU A 89 -1.08 -8.28 -1.91
C LEU A 89 -0.09 -9.26 -1.23
N ALA A 90 -0.59 -10.21 -0.44
CA ALA A 90 0.19 -11.23 0.29
C ALA A 90 1.23 -11.98 -0.55
N HIS A 91 0.94 -12.24 -1.83
CA HIS A 91 1.85 -12.97 -2.73
C HIS A 91 3.13 -12.19 -3.07
N CYS A 92 3.18 -10.89 -2.75
CA CYS A 92 4.32 -10.00 -3.01
C CYS A 92 5.08 -9.64 -1.72
N ALA A 93 4.73 -10.24 -0.59
CA ALA A 93 5.38 -9.98 0.69
C ALA A 93 6.75 -10.66 0.78
N ILE A 94 7.75 -9.92 1.27
CA ILE A 94 9.04 -10.49 1.71
C ILE A 94 8.84 -10.98 3.15
N ALA A 95 9.43 -12.10 3.55
CA ALA A 95 9.29 -12.58 4.92
C ALA A 95 9.84 -11.57 5.95
N ALA A 96 9.03 -11.18 6.93
CA ALA A 96 9.47 -10.42 8.12
C ALA A 96 9.61 -11.40 9.30
N PRO A 97 10.83 -11.67 9.79
CA PRO A 97 11.05 -12.70 10.81
C PRO A 97 10.42 -12.37 12.18
N ASP A 98 10.23 -11.09 12.52
CA ASP A 98 9.53 -10.66 13.74
C ASP A 98 8.58 -9.47 13.50
N LEU A 99 7.56 -9.73 12.68
CA LEU A 99 6.54 -8.75 12.29
C LEU A 99 5.89 -8.04 13.51
N GLY A 100 5.65 -8.77 14.60
CA GLY A 100 5.04 -8.21 15.81
C GLY A 100 5.95 -7.20 16.51
N TRP A 101 7.24 -7.53 16.66
CA TRP A 101 8.22 -6.61 17.21
C TRP A 101 8.41 -5.38 16.31
N ASP A 102 8.51 -5.57 14.99
CA ASP A 102 8.70 -4.47 14.04
C ASP A 102 7.53 -3.47 14.10
N LEU A 103 6.29 -3.96 14.18
CA LEU A 103 5.10 -3.11 14.32
C LEU A 103 5.07 -2.39 15.68
N ILE A 104 5.51 -3.02 16.76
CA ILE A 104 5.63 -2.35 18.07
C ILE A 104 6.62 -1.19 17.96
N GLN A 105 7.79 -1.39 17.37
CA GLN A 105 8.78 -0.32 17.20
C GLN A 105 8.24 0.82 16.32
N ALA A 106 7.60 0.48 15.19
CA ALA A 106 7.05 1.45 14.26
C ALA A 106 5.97 2.37 14.86
N THR A 107 5.30 1.93 15.93
CA THR A 107 4.18 2.65 16.56
C THR A 107 4.56 3.43 17.83
N GLN A 108 5.77 3.24 18.39
CA GLN A 108 6.11 3.76 19.73
C GLN A 108 6.19 5.29 19.85
N TRP A 109 6.56 6.02 18.79
CA TRP A 109 6.77 7.48 18.84
C TRP A 109 6.49 8.12 17.48
N ARG A 110 5.21 8.22 17.11
CA ARG A 110 4.82 8.65 15.77
C ARG A 110 3.77 9.74 15.77
N ASP A 111 4.16 10.90 15.25
CA ASP A 111 3.26 12.05 15.09
C ASP A 111 2.12 11.72 14.12
N GLY A 112 0.90 12.13 14.51
CA GLY A 112 -0.31 11.92 13.72
C GLY A 112 -0.81 10.47 13.67
N LEU A 113 -0.19 9.52 14.38
CA LEU A 113 -0.70 8.15 14.48
C LEU A 113 -1.68 8.05 15.67
N PRO A 114 -2.89 7.48 15.50
CA PRO A 114 -3.83 7.32 16.60
C PRO A 114 -3.27 6.36 17.65
N ARG A 115 -3.46 6.70 18.95
CA ARG A 115 -3.02 5.85 20.07
C ARG A 115 -3.54 4.41 19.97
N LEU A 116 -4.73 4.23 19.38
CA LEU A 116 -5.33 2.93 19.11
C LEU A 116 -4.38 2.00 18.35
N ALA A 117 -3.61 2.51 17.38
CA ALA A 117 -2.71 1.72 16.55
C ALA A 117 -1.71 0.92 17.39
N HIS A 118 -1.07 1.56 18.38
CA HIS A 118 -0.11 0.89 19.27
C HIS A 118 -0.80 -0.14 20.18
N THR A 119 -1.98 0.19 20.70
CA THR A 119 -2.78 -0.72 21.55
C THR A 119 -3.15 -1.99 20.80
N LEU A 120 -3.63 -1.86 19.56
CA LEU A 120 -4.01 -2.99 18.71
C LEU A 120 -2.85 -3.94 18.46
N VAL A 121 -1.68 -3.41 18.08
CA VAL A 121 -0.49 -4.24 17.86
C VAL A 121 -0.11 -5.02 19.11
N LYS A 122 -0.10 -4.37 20.29
CA LYS A 122 0.23 -5.05 21.55
C LYS A 122 -0.81 -6.11 21.94
N ALA A 123 -2.09 -5.84 21.74
CA ALA A 123 -3.17 -6.78 22.03
C ALA A 123 -3.07 -8.03 21.13
N THR A 124 -2.81 -7.83 19.83
CA THR A 124 -2.60 -8.93 18.88
C THR A 124 -1.36 -9.75 19.23
N CYS A 125 -0.22 -9.12 19.52
CA CYS A 125 1.01 -9.82 19.95
C CYS A 125 0.80 -10.62 21.25
N SER A 126 0.00 -10.08 22.17
CA SER A 126 -0.29 -10.71 23.47
C SER A 126 -1.44 -11.73 23.39
N ARG A 127 -2.06 -11.89 22.22
CA ARG A 127 -3.23 -12.76 21.98
C ARG A 127 -4.40 -12.49 22.94
N THR A 128 -4.56 -11.25 23.37
CA THR A 128 -5.64 -10.84 24.29
C THR A 128 -6.96 -10.56 23.57
N GLY A 129 -6.97 -10.62 22.24
CA GLY A 129 -8.11 -10.26 21.40
C GLY A 129 -8.19 -8.75 21.14
N VAL A 130 -8.90 -8.40 20.08
CA VAL A 130 -9.22 -7.02 19.66
C VAL A 130 -10.74 -6.94 19.50
N LEU A 131 -11.35 -5.87 20.00
CA LEU A 131 -12.80 -5.68 19.89
C LEU A 131 -13.18 -5.23 18.48
N GLU A 132 -14.36 -5.65 18.00
CA GLU A 132 -14.85 -5.21 16.68
C GLU A 132 -15.01 -3.69 16.59
N SER A 133 -15.38 -3.02 17.70
CA SER A 133 -15.44 -1.56 17.76
C SER A 133 -14.07 -0.90 17.57
N GLU A 134 -12.99 -1.55 18.01
CA GLU A 134 -11.61 -1.06 17.81
C GLU A 134 -11.17 -1.27 16.35
N ILE A 135 -11.59 -2.36 15.72
CA ILE A 135 -11.37 -2.61 14.29
C ILE A 135 -12.14 -1.59 13.44
N ALA A 136 -13.40 -1.31 13.79
CA ALA A 136 -14.20 -0.29 13.12
C ALA A 136 -13.55 1.09 13.23
N LEU A 137 -13.08 1.47 14.42
CA LEU A 137 -12.38 2.74 14.62
C LEU A 137 -11.04 2.80 13.86
N LEU A 138 -10.30 1.69 13.74
CA LEU A 138 -9.11 1.63 12.88
C LEU A 138 -9.45 1.90 11.41
N ARG A 139 -10.56 1.34 10.91
CA ARG A 139 -11.04 1.55 9.53
C ARG A 139 -11.46 2.99 9.27
N GLU A 140 -12.05 3.66 10.27
CA GLU A 140 -12.36 5.10 10.20
C GLU A 140 -11.07 5.91 10.01
N TYR A 141 -10.05 5.68 10.84
CA TYR A 141 -8.75 6.34 10.67
C TYR A 141 -8.11 6.07 9.30
N LEU A 142 -8.20 4.83 8.78
CA LEU A 142 -7.73 4.48 7.45
C LEU A 142 -8.46 5.25 6.34
N SER A 143 -9.78 5.41 6.47
CA SER A 143 -10.59 6.17 5.52
C SER A 143 -10.23 7.66 5.54
N GLU A 144 -10.12 8.25 6.73
CA GLU A 144 -9.76 9.67 6.91
C GLU A 144 -8.38 9.98 6.33
N ILE A 145 -7.37 9.17 6.68
CA ILE A 145 -6.00 9.41 6.22
C ILE A 145 -5.85 9.17 4.72
N SER A 146 -6.58 8.19 4.15
CA SER A 146 -6.60 7.98 2.71
C SER A 146 -7.19 9.18 1.97
N THR A 147 -8.27 9.76 2.51
CA THR A 147 -8.93 10.93 1.94
C THR A 147 -8.01 12.13 1.98
N GLN A 148 -7.34 12.36 3.11
CA GLN A 148 -6.34 13.43 3.27
C GLN A 148 -5.18 13.29 2.28
N VAL A 149 -4.55 12.11 2.20
CA VAL A 149 -3.41 11.88 1.32
C VAL A 149 -3.81 12.04 -0.15
N LEU A 150 -4.94 11.46 -0.56
CA LEU A 150 -5.41 11.56 -1.94
C LEU A 150 -5.82 12.99 -2.33
N ALA A 151 -6.23 13.84 -1.38
CA ALA A 151 -6.52 15.25 -1.64
C ALA A 151 -5.26 16.06 -1.98
N GLY A 152 -4.09 15.64 -1.48
CA GLY A 152 -2.81 16.25 -1.81
C GLY A 152 -2.18 15.70 -3.10
N TYR A 153 -2.65 14.58 -3.63
CA TYR A 153 -2.07 13.99 -4.85
C TYR A 153 -2.31 14.89 -6.09
N PRO A 154 -1.31 15.08 -6.99
CA PRO A 154 0.01 14.44 -6.97
C PRO A 154 1.09 15.19 -6.18
N ASP A 155 1.06 16.52 -6.12
CA ASP A 155 2.25 17.32 -5.74
C ASP A 155 2.26 17.79 -4.27
N GLY A 156 1.14 17.67 -3.57
CA GLY A 156 0.91 18.17 -2.21
C GLY A 156 0.74 17.06 -1.16
N ILE A 157 1.25 15.86 -1.42
CA ILE A 157 1.15 14.75 -0.46
C ILE A 157 2.02 15.03 0.77
N ASP A 158 1.40 15.02 1.95
CA ASP A 158 2.12 15.01 3.22
C ASP A 158 2.82 13.65 3.42
N PRO A 159 4.17 13.60 3.47
CA PRO A 159 4.91 12.36 3.66
C PRO A 159 4.61 11.67 4.99
N THR A 160 4.28 12.42 6.04
CA THR A 160 3.95 11.86 7.36
C THR A 160 2.61 11.15 7.31
N ALA A 161 1.59 11.79 6.74
CA ALA A 161 0.27 11.18 6.53
C ALA A 161 0.36 9.93 5.64
N LEU A 162 1.12 9.98 4.54
CA LEU A 162 1.34 8.83 3.66
C LEU A 162 1.99 7.65 4.38
N ALA A 163 3.04 7.90 5.17
CA ALA A 163 3.70 6.86 5.96
C ALA A 163 2.77 6.30 7.05
N ASN A 164 1.98 7.16 7.71
CA ASN A 164 0.98 6.70 8.68
C ASN A 164 -0.10 5.84 8.02
N TRP A 165 -0.50 6.16 6.78
CA TRP A 165 -1.45 5.35 6.03
C TRP A 165 -0.90 3.95 5.74
N GLN A 166 0.37 3.85 5.30
CA GLN A 166 1.04 2.57 5.11
C GLN A 166 1.13 1.76 6.42
N LEU A 167 1.47 2.40 7.53
CA LEU A 167 1.57 1.72 8.82
C LEU A 167 0.19 1.24 9.33
N LEU A 168 -0.85 2.06 9.21
CA LEU A 168 -2.21 1.66 9.60
C LEU A 168 -2.72 0.48 8.76
N ALA A 169 -2.39 0.44 7.46
CA ALA A 169 -2.72 -0.68 6.58
C ALA A 169 -2.01 -1.99 6.99
N ALA A 170 -0.75 -1.87 7.45
CA ALA A 170 -0.01 -2.99 8.00
C ALA A 170 -0.67 -3.53 9.28
N ILE A 171 -1.09 -2.63 10.17
CA ILE A 171 -1.75 -2.97 11.44
C ILE A 171 -3.11 -3.62 11.20
N GLU A 172 -3.93 -3.09 10.29
CA GLU A 172 -5.23 -3.70 9.96
C GLU A 172 -5.05 -5.14 9.48
N SER A 173 -4.09 -5.36 8.58
CA SER A 173 -3.78 -6.70 8.05
C SER A 173 -3.23 -7.63 9.13
N PHE A 174 -2.42 -7.10 10.06
CA PHE A 174 -1.90 -7.87 11.19
C PHE A 174 -3.01 -8.29 12.16
N VAL A 175 -3.93 -7.37 12.49
CA VAL A 175 -5.11 -7.65 13.32
C VAL A 175 -6.03 -8.67 12.63
N ALA A 176 -6.15 -8.61 11.30
CA ALA A 176 -6.90 -9.56 10.49
C ALA A 176 -6.20 -10.92 10.27
N ALA A 177 -5.04 -11.15 10.91
CA ALA A 177 -4.23 -12.35 10.76
C ALA A 177 -3.78 -12.64 9.30
N ASP A 178 -3.51 -11.59 8.51
CA ASP A 178 -2.93 -11.66 7.17
C ASP A 178 -1.48 -11.12 7.19
N PRO A 179 -0.50 -11.93 7.66
CA PRO A 179 0.88 -11.49 7.83
C PRO A 179 1.57 -11.15 6.51
N GLY A 180 1.11 -11.71 5.38
CA GLY A 180 1.61 -11.35 4.07
C GLY A 180 1.29 -9.90 3.72
N VAL A 181 0.01 -9.52 3.77
CA VAL A 181 -0.40 -8.13 3.48
C VAL A 181 0.18 -7.16 4.53
N ALA A 182 0.24 -7.56 5.79
CA ALA A 182 0.87 -6.76 6.85
C ALA A 182 2.34 -6.45 6.54
N THR A 183 3.10 -7.48 6.14
CA THR A 183 4.52 -7.32 5.81
C THR A 183 4.73 -6.48 4.55
N TYR A 184 3.86 -6.61 3.55
CA TYR A 184 3.88 -5.76 2.36
C TYR A 184 3.79 -4.27 2.73
N HIS A 185 2.79 -3.89 3.52
CA HIS A 185 2.59 -2.49 3.92
C HIS A 185 3.72 -1.98 4.83
N LEU A 186 4.19 -2.81 5.76
CA LEU A 186 5.32 -2.46 6.63
C LEU A 186 6.61 -2.26 5.83
N GLY A 187 6.88 -3.08 4.82
CA GLY A 187 8.04 -2.93 3.95
C GLY A 187 8.06 -1.56 3.25
N TRP A 188 6.91 -1.12 2.72
CA TRP A 188 6.76 0.19 2.10
C TRP A 188 6.90 1.34 3.10
N PHE A 189 6.33 1.20 4.29
CA PHE A 189 6.52 2.14 5.39
C PHE A 189 8.00 2.33 5.74
N THR A 190 8.73 1.22 5.90
CA THR A 190 10.16 1.23 6.22
C THR A 190 10.98 1.89 5.11
N ALA A 191 10.70 1.55 3.84
CA ALA A 191 11.39 2.15 2.69
C ALA A 191 11.14 3.67 2.57
N LEU A 192 9.94 4.14 2.94
CA LEU A 192 9.59 5.56 2.94
C LEU A 192 10.26 6.31 4.09
N THR A 193 10.19 5.77 5.31
CA THR A 193 10.66 6.46 6.54
C THR A 193 12.19 6.49 6.69
N ALA A 194 12.90 5.50 6.16
CA ALA A 194 14.37 5.52 6.11
C ALA A 194 14.92 6.77 5.38
N GLN A 195 14.15 7.36 4.46
CA GLN A 195 14.55 8.57 3.74
C GLN A 195 14.32 9.87 4.50
N THR A 196 13.22 9.97 5.25
CA THR A 196 12.90 11.17 6.03
C THR A 196 13.96 11.42 7.10
N ALA A 197 14.45 10.36 7.74
CA ALA A 197 15.52 10.44 8.74
C ALA A 197 16.88 10.90 8.16
N PHE A 198 17.14 10.62 6.88
CA PHE A 198 18.35 11.09 6.18
C PHE A 198 18.26 12.57 5.80
N ARG A 199 17.08 13.09 5.47
CA ARG A 199 16.88 14.50 5.08
C ARG A 199 16.86 15.48 6.24
N SER A 200 16.70 14.98 7.47
CA SER A 200 16.71 15.77 8.72
C SER A 200 18.10 15.82 9.39
N ARG A 201 19.14 15.29 8.75
CA ARG A 201 20.55 15.39 9.17
C ARG A 201 21.31 16.26 8.21
#